data_AF-A0A7R7CDR8-F1
#
_entry.id   AF-A0A7R7CDR8-F1
#
_cell.length_a   1.000
_cell.length_b   1.000
_cell.length_c   1.000
_cell.angle_alpha   90.00
_cell.angle_beta   90.00
_cell.angle_gamma   90.00
#
_symmetry.space_group_name_H-M   'P 1'
#
loop_
_entity.id
_entity.type
_entity.pdbx_description
1 polymer ?
#
loop_
_entity_poly.entity_id
_entity_poly.type
_entity_poly.pdbx_seq_one_letter_code
_entity_poly.pdbx_strand_id
1 'polypeptide(L)' 'MEAYKRGSHTVWDCKYHLVWVTKDRHAVLGGDAGNRCRELLRETARAHSMVIHAG' A
#
# COMPACT_ATOMS: atom_id res chain seq x y z
N MET A 1 -6.19 -0.89 21.46
CA MET A 1 -5.73 0.51 21.49
C MET A 1 -4.96 0.73 20.21
N GLU A 2 -5.51 1.49 19.26
CA GLU A 2 -4.84 1.72 17.96
C GLU A 2 -3.52 2.47 18.18
N ALA A 3 -2.46 2.06 17.49
CA ALA A 3 -1.15 2.68 17.58
C ALA A 3 -1.14 4.00 16.78
N TYR A 4 -1.61 5.09 17.40
CA TYR A 4 -1.58 6.42 16.81
C TYR A 4 -0.15 6.91 16.54
N LYS A 5 0.06 7.52 15.37
CA LYS A 5 1.30 8.23 15.04
C LYS A 5 1.26 9.63 15.68
N ARG A 6 2.45 10.15 16.01
CA ARG A 6 2.62 11.45 16.67
C ARG A 6 3.75 12.25 16.03
N GLY A 7 3.57 13.56 15.98
CA GLY A 7 4.57 14.57 15.62
C GLY A 7 4.47 15.73 16.61
N SER A 8 5.29 16.77 16.44
CA SER A 8 5.42 17.86 17.44
C SER A 8 4.10 18.53 17.80
N HIS A 9 3.15 18.62 16.85
CA HIS A 9 1.86 19.28 17.04
C HIS A 9 0.68 18.50 16.42
N THR A 10 0.83 17.19 16.19
CA THR A 10 -0.22 16.40 15.54
C THR A 10 -0.21 14.97 16.05
N VAL A 11 -1.40 14.41 16.25
CA VAL A 11 -1.66 13.00 16.51
C VAL A 11 -2.63 12.52 15.45
N TRP A 12 -2.32 11.41 14.78
CA TRP A 12 -3.14 10.92 13.67
C TRP A 12 -3.09 9.41 13.53
N ASP A 13 -4.15 8.87 12.94
CA ASP A 13 -4.22 7.53 12.38
C ASP A 13 -5.04 7.60 11.09
N CYS A 14 -4.33 7.69 9.97
CA CYS A 14 -4.95 7.86 8.65
C CYS A 14 -4.80 6.56 7.86
N LYS A 15 -5.88 5.77 7.80
CA LYS A 15 -5.96 4.55 6.99
C LYS A 15 -6.82 4.81 5.75
N TYR A 16 -6.41 4.25 4.62
CA TYR A 16 -7.09 4.42 3.34
C TYR A 16 -7.31 3.07 2.66
N HIS A 17 -8.45 2.93 1.98
CA HIS A 17 -8.70 1.83 1.06
C HIS A 17 -8.43 2.33 -0.36
N LEU A 18 -7.34 1.85 -0.97
CA LEU A 18 -6.97 2.19 -2.34
C LEU A 18 -7.18 0.98 -3.26
N VAL A 19 -7.91 1.19 -4.35
CA VAL A 19 -8.15 0.17 -5.39
C VAL A 19 -7.88 0.79 -6.75
N TRP A 20 -7.21 0.04 -7.63
CA TRP A 20 -6.99 0.40 -9.01
C TRP A 20 -7.07 -0.82 -9.91
N VAL A 21 -7.14 -0.60 -11.22
CA VAL A 21 -7.19 -1.66 -12.24
C VAL A 21 -6.10 -1.45 -13.28
N THR A 22 -5.77 -2.51 -14.01
CA THR A 22 -4.88 -2.44 -15.16
C THR A 22 -5.52 -1.63 -16.29
N LYS A 23 -4.68 -1.04 -17.14
CA LYS A 23 -5.13 -0.42 -18.38
C LYS A 23 -5.97 -1.44 -19.17
N ASP A 24 -7.12 -0.99 -19.65
CA ASP A 24 -8.08 -1.81 -20.42
C ASP A 24 -8.57 -3.07 -19.68
N ARG A 25 -8.40 -3.14 -18.35
CA ARG A 25 -8.78 -4.26 -17.48
C ARG A 25 -8.17 -5.62 -17.87
N HIS A 26 -7.04 -5.62 -18.56
CA HIS A 26 -6.35 -6.85 -18.89
C HIS A 26 -5.93 -7.61 -17.63
N ALA A 27 -6.20 -8.92 -17.58
CA ALA A 27 -5.92 -9.78 -16.44
C ALA A 27 -4.43 -10.18 -16.34
N VAL A 28 -3.53 -9.19 -16.40
CA VAL A 28 -2.07 -9.39 -16.42
C VAL A 28 -1.45 -9.54 -15.03
N LEU A 29 -2.17 -9.18 -13.96
CA LEU A 29 -1.67 -9.27 -12.57
C LEU A 29 -1.80 -10.70 -12.00
N GLY A 30 -1.44 -11.70 -12.79
CA GLY A 30 -1.36 -13.11 -12.38
C GLY A 30 0.09 -13.62 -12.38
N GLY A 31 0.30 -14.81 -11.81
CA GLY A 31 1.60 -15.48 -11.79
C GLY A 31 2.75 -14.58 -11.30
N ASP A 32 3.89 -14.66 -11.98
CA ASP A 32 5.10 -13.92 -11.62
C ASP A 32 4.93 -12.40 -11.73
N ALA A 33 4.14 -11.92 -12.69
CA ALA A 33 3.87 -10.50 -12.85
C ALA A 33 3.12 -9.93 -11.64
N GLY A 34 2.12 -10.66 -11.13
CA GLY A 34 1.40 -10.31 -9.91
C GLY A 34 2.31 -10.34 -8.67
N ASN A 35 3.15 -11.36 -8.55
CA ASN A 35 4.10 -11.48 -7.44
C ASN A 35 5.10 -10.31 -7.42
N ARG A 36 5.71 -9.99 -8.57
CA ARG A 36 6.66 -8.86 -8.66
C ARG A 36 5.98 -7.51 -8.42
N CYS A 37 4.77 -7.32 -8.92
CA CYS A 37 3.99 -6.11 -8.65
C CYS A 37 3.76 -5.92 -7.14
N ARG A 38 3.38 -6.99 -6.44
CA ARG A 38 3.19 -6.98 -4.98
C ARG A 38 4.48 -6.64 -4.21
N GLU A 39 5.63 -7.11 -4.66
CA GLU A 39 6.93 -6.73 -4.08
C GLU A 39 7.24 -5.25 -4.28
N LEU A 40 7.09 -4.74 -5.50
CA LEU A 40 7.30 -3.33 -5.84
C LEU A 40 6.42 -2.39 -5.01
N LEU A 41 5.15 -2.76 -4.79
CA LEU A 41 4.24 -2.01 -3.94
C LEU A 41 4.73 -1.94 -2.49
N ARG A 42 5.26 -3.05 -1.96
CA ARG A 42 5.83 -3.10 -0.60
C ARG A 42 7.15 -2.35 -0.49
N GLU A 43 8.00 -2.41 -1.50
CA GLU A 43 9.22 -1.61 -1.61
C GLU A 43 8.90 -0.11 -1.60
N THR A 44 7.94 0.31 -2.42
CA THR A 44 7.47 1.69 -2.51
C THR A 44 6.88 2.17 -1.18
N ALA A 45 6.02 1.36 -0.55
CA ALA A 45 5.45 1.68 0.75
C ALA A 45 6.54 1.90 1.82
N ARG A 46 7.56 1.04 1.86
CA ARG A 46 8.71 1.22 2.77
C ARG A 46 9.48 2.50 2.48
N ALA A 47 9.77 2.78 1.21
CA ALA A 47 10.48 3.99 0.79
C ALA A 47 9.75 5.28 1.23
N HIS A 48 8.42 5.25 1.28
CA HIS A 48 7.59 6.38 1.72
C HIS A 48 7.11 6.30 3.17
N SER A 49 7.67 5.39 3.99
CA SER A 49 7.27 5.21 5.40
C SER A 49 5.76 4.95 5.59
N MET A 50 5.14 4.32 4.60
CA MET A 50 3.74 3.88 4.61
C MET A 50 3.62 2.45 5.15
N VAL A 51 2.48 2.14 5.75
CA VAL A 51 2.17 0.81 6.27
C VAL A 51 1.05 0.19 5.45
N ILE A 52 1.29 -1.01 4.92
CA ILE A 52 0.24 -1.81 4.27
C ILE A 52 -0.46 -2.62 5.35
N HIS A 53 -1.75 -2.37 5.55
CA HIS A 53 -2.57 -3.07 6.55
C HIS A 53 -3.19 -4.37 6.02
N ALA A 54 -3.51 -4.42 4.72
CA ALA A 54 -4.08 -5.59 4.06
C ALA A 54 -3.64 -5.59 2.58
N GLY A 55 -3.32 -6.78 2.04
CA GLY A 55 -2.89 -6.97 0.64
C GLY A 55 -2.14 -8.27 0.39
#